data_AF-E0NGD5-F1
#
_entry.id   AF-E0NGD5-F1
#
_cell.length_a   1.000
_cell.length_b   1.000
_cell.length_c   1.000
_cell.angle_alpha   90.00
_cell.angle_beta   90.00
_cell.angle_gamma   90.00
#
_symmetry.space_group_name_H-M   'P 1'
#
loop_
_entity.id
_entity.type
_entity.pdbx_description
1 polymer ?
#
loop_
_entity_poly.entity_id
_entity_poly.type
_entity_poly.pdbx_seq_one_letter_code
_entity_poly.pdbx_strand_id
1 'polypeptide(L)'
;MYSIQDLAKLAGISSRTLRYYDQIGLLVPARRTESGTRWYAKAQVDDLQRILFFKTLGVSLATIREIMAQPLTTQIAALEAQRVRIAEKQRRLQDVDVAIASSIKMLRGVGKMSDSEKFNSLKAQRLAENESQFGQEIRQKYGKETVKVANQHYLALSEAQLQRADALEKELGTLLREAMTQNSDTTKAAIFTAHQEWLKIMVGKQYSPAYHQNLAQMYQADERFQKHYDELAGQKGAGQLLSEVILAKLR
;
A
#
# COMPACT_ATOMS: atom_id res chain seq x y z
N MET A 1 56.53 -18.87 -9.19
CA MET A 1 55.54 -19.95 -9.42
C MET A 1 55.14 -20.52 -8.08
N TYR A 2 53.95 -21.10 -7.98
CA TYR A 2 53.41 -21.68 -6.76
C TYR A 2 53.22 -23.18 -6.91
N SER A 3 53.64 -23.96 -5.92
CA SER A 3 53.24 -25.37 -5.83
C SER A 3 51.75 -25.46 -5.51
N ILE A 4 51.14 -26.64 -5.70
CA ILE A 4 49.75 -26.86 -5.30
C ILE A 4 49.51 -26.65 -3.79
N GLN A 5 50.51 -26.90 -2.95
CA GLN A 5 50.38 -26.69 -1.50
C GLN A 5 50.42 -25.20 -1.16
N ASP A 6 51.37 -24.46 -1.77
CA ASP A 6 51.51 -23.02 -1.55
C ASP A 6 50.27 -22.27 -2.04
N LEU A 7 49.76 -22.63 -3.23
CA LEU A 7 48.57 -21.99 -3.79
C LEU A 7 47.31 -22.31 -2.96
N ALA A 8 47.17 -23.55 -2.49
CA ALA A 8 46.05 -23.94 -1.65
C ALA A 8 46.05 -23.15 -0.33
N LYS A 9 47.22 -23.04 0.31
CA LYS A 9 47.41 -22.26 1.54
C LYS A 9 47.13 -20.77 1.32
N LEU A 10 47.64 -20.20 0.22
CA LEU A 10 47.43 -18.80 -0.14
C LEU A 10 45.95 -18.48 -0.39
N ALA A 11 45.25 -19.36 -1.09
CA ALA A 11 43.85 -19.18 -1.45
C ALA A 11 42.85 -19.64 -0.38
N GLY A 12 43.33 -20.21 0.74
CA GLY A 12 42.49 -20.72 1.82
C GLY A 12 41.59 -21.91 1.41
N ILE A 13 41.99 -22.68 0.41
CA ILE A 13 41.26 -23.86 -0.07
C ILE A 13 42.09 -25.12 0.07
N SER A 14 41.46 -26.29 -0.03
CA SER A 14 42.20 -27.55 0.03
C SER A 14 42.96 -27.82 -1.29
N SER A 15 44.12 -28.47 -1.22
CA SER A 15 44.80 -28.97 -2.44
C SER A 15 43.93 -29.97 -3.21
N ARG A 16 42.97 -30.65 -2.54
CA ARG A 16 41.97 -31.49 -3.20
C ARG A 16 41.07 -30.67 -4.12
N THR A 17 40.66 -29.48 -3.70
CA THR A 17 39.85 -28.55 -4.50
C THR A 17 40.61 -28.13 -5.77
N LEU A 18 41.89 -27.77 -5.66
CA LEU A 18 42.71 -27.43 -6.82
C LEU A 18 42.89 -28.61 -7.80
N ARG A 19 43.09 -29.84 -7.28
CA ARG A 19 43.12 -31.04 -8.13
C ARG A 19 41.81 -31.26 -8.86
N TYR A 20 40.69 -31.02 -8.18
CA TYR A 20 39.37 -31.13 -8.79
C TYR A 20 39.15 -30.07 -9.88
N TYR A 21 39.57 -28.83 -9.66
CA TYR A 21 39.49 -27.77 -10.67
C TYR A 21 40.32 -28.08 -11.91
N ASP A 22 41.53 -28.63 -11.75
CA ASP A 22 42.33 -29.15 -12.85
C ASP A 22 41.62 -30.31 -13.58
N GLN A 23 41.05 -31.26 -12.84
CA GLN A 23 40.33 -32.41 -13.41
C GLN A 23 39.14 -31.99 -14.28
N ILE A 24 38.38 -30.97 -13.88
CA ILE A 24 37.22 -30.48 -14.65
C ILE A 24 37.59 -29.40 -15.68
N GLY A 25 38.90 -29.12 -15.86
CA GLY A 25 39.41 -28.11 -16.78
C GLY A 25 39.11 -26.66 -16.39
N LEU A 26 38.75 -26.41 -15.14
CA LEU A 26 38.41 -25.08 -14.63
C LEU A 26 39.65 -24.25 -14.28
N LEU A 27 40.69 -24.88 -13.74
CA LEU A 27 41.98 -24.24 -13.48
C LEU A 27 43.12 -25.19 -13.84
N VAL A 28 43.75 -24.95 -14.99
CA VAL A 28 44.83 -25.80 -15.50
C VAL A 28 46.18 -25.28 -15.00
N PRO A 29 47.06 -26.14 -14.45
CA PRO A 29 48.40 -25.73 -14.01
C PRO A 29 49.25 -25.28 -15.19
N ALA A 30 50.11 -24.29 -14.98
CA ALA A 30 51.05 -23.80 -15.99
C ALA A 30 52.07 -24.87 -16.41
N ARG A 31 52.48 -25.74 -15.46
CA ARG A 31 53.43 -26.81 -15.70
C ARG A 31 53.13 -28.01 -14.82
N ARG A 32 53.45 -29.19 -15.34
CA ARG A 32 53.58 -30.44 -14.58
C ARG A 32 55.04 -30.90 -14.63
N THR A 33 55.60 -31.34 -13.50
CA THR A 33 56.93 -31.98 -13.46
C THR A 33 56.84 -33.43 -13.93
N GLU A 34 57.98 -34.07 -14.19
CA GLU A 34 58.07 -35.50 -14.49
C GLU A 34 57.47 -36.38 -13.37
N SER A 35 57.59 -35.93 -12.12
CA SER A 35 56.95 -36.55 -10.95
C SER A 35 55.44 -36.28 -10.82
N GLY A 36 54.82 -35.57 -11.77
CA GLY A 36 53.38 -35.23 -11.74
C GLY A 36 53.00 -34.07 -10.82
N THR A 37 53.99 -33.32 -10.31
CA THR A 37 53.74 -32.16 -9.43
C THR A 37 53.24 -30.96 -10.22
N ARG A 38 52.16 -30.33 -9.75
CA ARG A 38 51.51 -29.19 -10.41
C ARG A 38 52.10 -27.87 -9.94
N TRP A 39 52.41 -27.00 -10.92
CA TRP A 39 52.92 -25.66 -10.70
C TRP A 39 52.04 -24.62 -11.39
N TYR A 40 51.76 -23.54 -10.65
CA TYR A 40 50.88 -22.46 -11.09
C TYR A 40 51.69 -21.18 -11.25
N ALA A 41 51.56 -20.50 -12.39
CA ALA A 41 52.14 -19.19 -12.61
C ALA A 41 51.17 -18.10 -12.10
N LYS A 42 51.60 -16.84 -12.16
CA LYS A 42 50.79 -15.70 -11.71
C LYS A 42 49.42 -15.65 -12.40
N ALA A 43 49.36 -15.93 -13.70
CA ALA A 43 48.11 -15.99 -14.46
C ALA A 43 47.08 -16.97 -13.85
N GLN A 44 47.51 -18.17 -13.43
CA GLN A 44 46.62 -19.13 -12.78
C GLN A 44 46.20 -18.69 -11.37
N VAL A 45 47.01 -17.89 -10.69
CA VAL A 45 46.60 -17.29 -9.41
C VAL A 45 45.49 -16.27 -9.65
N ASP A 46 45.64 -15.43 -10.69
CA ASP A 46 44.64 -14.45 -11.08
C ASP A 46 43.34 -15.14 -11.55
N ASP A 47 43.44 -16.25 -12.28
CA ASP A 47 42.31 -17.10 -12.65
C ASP A 47 41.61 -17.70 -11.42
N LEU A 48 42.40 -18.25 -10.49
CA LEU A 48 41.85 -18.83 -9.26
C LEU A 48 41.12 -17.77 -8.43
N GLN A 49 41.66 -16.56 -8.32
CA GLN A 49 40.98 -15.46 -7.62
C GLN A 49 39.60 -15.18 -8.24
N ARG A 50 39.52 -15.11 -9.57
CA ARG A 50 38.25 -14.91 -10.29
C ARG A 50 37.28 -16.07 -10.09
N ILE A 51 37.76 -17.32 -10.19
CA ILE A 51 36.96 -18.52 -9.95
C ILE A 51 36.35 -18.49 -8.55
N LEU A 52 37.16 -18.17 -7.53
CA LEU A 52 36.70 -18.09 -6.15
C LEU A 52 35.68 -16.95 -5.96
N PHE A 53 35.86 -15.82 -6.63
CA PHE A 53 34.89 -14.73 -6.61
C PHE A 53 33.52 -15.14 -7.18
N PHE A 54 33.49 -15.80 -8.34
CA PHE A 54 32.23 -16.33 -8.86
C PHE A 54 31.63 -17.41 -7.94
N LYS A 55 32.49 -18.19 -7.26
CA LYS A 55 32.05 -19.21 -6.31
C LYS A 55 31.40 -18.61 -5.07
N THR A 56 31.93 -17.51 -4.52
CA THR A 56 31.31 -16.79 -3.39
C THR A 56 29.97 -16.16 -3.77
N LEU A 57 29.80 -15.79 -5.04
CA LEU A 57 28.52 -15.34 -5.60
C LEU A 57 27.50 -16.48 -5.84
N GLY A 58 27.86 -17.72 -5.49
CA GLY A 58 26.97 -18.89 -5.60
C GLY A 58 26.85 -19.47 -7.01
N VAL A 59 27.71 -19.07 -7.95
CA VAL A 59 27.68 -19.59 -9.33
C VAL A 59 28.16 -21.04 -9.35
N SER A 60 27.50 -21.87 -10.17
CA SER A 60 27.85 -23.29 -10.31
C SER A 60 29.22 -23.46 -11.00
N LEU A 61 29.99 -24.50 -10.66
CA LEU A 61 31.33 -24.69 -11.26
C LEU A 61 31.27 -24.90 -12.78
N ALA A 62 30.19 -25.50 -13.30
CA ALA A 62 29.98 -25.66 -14.73
C ALA A 62 29.84 -24.30 -15.43
N THR A 63 29.01 -23.41 -14.87
CA THR A 63 28.81 -22.05 -15.38
C THR A 63 30.07 -21.20 -15.23
N ILE A 64 30.82 -21.34 -14.13
CA ILE A 64 32.09 -20.63 -13.96
C ILE A 64 33.07 -21.03 -15.07
N ARG A 65 33.15 -22.32 -15.42
CA ARG A 65 34.01 -22.78 -16.52
C ARG A 65 33.64 -22.12 -17.85
N GLU A 66 32.35 -22.02 -18.16
CA GLU A 66 31.86 -21.35 -19.37
C GLU A 66 32.21 -19.86 -19.39
N ILE A 67 32.03 -19.17 -18.25
CA ILE A 67 32.38 -17.75 -18.09
C ILE A 67 33.89 -17.55 -18.26
N MET A 68 34.71 -18.37 -17.60
CA MET A 68 36.17 -18.27 -17.66
C MET A 68 36.74 -18.52 -19.06
N ALA A 69 36.01 -19.21 -19.95
CA ALA A 69 36.37 -19.40 -21.34
C ALA A 69 36.09 -18.18 -22.24
N GLN A 70 35.35 -17.17 -21.75
CA GLN A 70 35.02 -15.95 -22.49
C GLN A 70 36.05 -14.83 -22.26
N PRO A 71 36.13 -13.83 -23.17
CA PRO A 71 36.92 -12.63 -22.94
C PRO A 71 36.55 -11.91 -21.64
N LEU A 72 37.51 -11.24 -21.02
CA LEU A 72 37.32 -10.56 -19.73
C LEU A 72 36.15 -9.54 -19.76
N THR A 73 35.93 -8.88 -20.89
CA THR A 73 34.80 -7.95 -21.11
C THR A 73 33.45 -8.66 -20.96
N THR A 74 33.30 -9.85 -21.54
CA THR A 74 32.10 -10.69 -21.40
C THR A 74 31.92 -11.19 -19.97
N GLN A 75 33.01 -11.53 -19.27
CA GLN A 75 32.96 -11.92 -17.86
C GLN A 75 32.44 -10.77 -16.97
N ILE A 76 32.91 -9.54 -17.22
CA ILE A 76 32.46 -8.34 -16.51
C ILE A 76 30.97 -8.08 -16.78
N ALA A 77 30.55 -8.14 -18.05
CA ALA A 77 29.14 -7.96 -18.42
C ALA A 77 28.22 -9.00 -17.74
N ALA A 78 28.68 -10.25 -17.58
CA ALA A 78 27.94 -11.29 -16.86
C ALA A 78 27.77 -10.95 -15.36
N LEU A 79 28.80 -10.37 -14.73
CA LEU A 79 28.74 -9.91 -13.33
C LEU A 79 27.79 -8.71 -13.17
N GLU A 80 27.83 -7.75 -14.09
CA GLU A 80 26.91 -6.60 -14.08
C GLU A 80 25.46 -7.04 -14.22
N ALA A 81 25.18 -7.94 -15.17
CA ALA A 81 23.84 -8.52 -15.33
C ALA A 81 23.39 -9.29 -14.08
N GLN A 82 24.30 -10.02 -13.43
CA GLN A 82 24.00 -10.70 -12.16
C GLN A 82 23.70 -9.72 -11.03
N ARG A 83 24.44 -8.61 -10.95
CA ARG A 83 24.22 -7.54 -9.96
C ARG A 83 22.82 -6.93 -10.12
N VAL A 84 22.38 -6.69 -11.35
CA VAL A 84 21.02 -6.21 -11.63
C VAL A 84 19.97 -7.22 -11.15
N ARG A 85 20.11 -8.50 -11.51
CA ARG A 85 19.19 -9.57 -11.04
C ARG A 85 19.12 -9.69 -9.52
N ILE A 86 20.24 -9.51 -8.82
CA ILE A 86 20.27 -9.51 -7.35
C ILE A 86 19.51 -8.31 -6.79
N ALA A 87 19.70 -7.12 -7.36
CA ALA A 87 18.97 -5.92 -6.93
C ALA A 87 17.45 -6.07 -7.13
N GLU A 88 17.01 -6.65 -8.25
CA GLU A 88 15.61 -6.98 -8.50
C GLU A 88 15.06 -7.98 -7.47
N LYS A 89 15.84 -9.03 -7.16
CA LYS A 89 15.47 -10.00 -6.12
C LYS A 89 15.38 -9.36 -4.74
N GLN A 90 16.28 -8.45 -4.38
CA GLN A 90 16.22 -7.69 -3.14
C GLN A 90 14.95 -6.84 -3.06
N ARG A 91 14.63 -6.10 -4.13
CA ARG A 91 13.38 -5.32 -4.19
C ARG A 91 12.16 -6.22 -4.00
N ARG A 92 12.09 -7.35 -4.71
CA ARG A 92 10.98 -8.30 -4.55
C ARG A 92 10.88 -8.85 -3.12
N LEU A 93 12.00 -9.14 -2.47
CA LEU A 93 12.00 -9.60 -1.08
C LEU A 93 11.52 -8.49 -0.12
N GLN A 94 11.88 -7.24 -0.39
CA GLN A 94 11.37 -6.08 0.34
C GLN A 94 9.85 -5.95 0.20
N ASP A 95 9.32 -6.11 -1.02
CA ASP A 95 7.88 -6.05 -1.29
C ASP A 95 7.13 -7.16 -0.53
N VAL A 96 7.71 -8.37 -0.50
CA VAL A 96 7.17 -9.50 0.26
C VAL A 96 7.18 -9.22 1.77
N ASP A 97 8.26 -8.64 2.31
CA ASP A 97 8.35 -8.26 3.72
C ASP A 97 7.28 -7.24 4.12
N VAL A 98 7.05 -6.23 3.29
CA VAL A 98 5.97 -5.23 3.47
C VAL A 98 4.59 -5.90 3.45
N ALA A 99 4.37 -6.83 2.52
CA ALA A 99 3.11 -7.57 2.43
C ALA A 99 2.88 -8.46 3.66
N ILE A 100 3.92 -9.12 4.16
CA ILE A 100 3.88 -9.93 5.39
C ILE A 100 3.58 -9.02 6.59
N ALA A 101 4.27 -7.90 6.74
CA ALA A 101 4.03 -6.95 7.84
C ALA A 101 2.58 -6.43 7.84
N SER A 102 2.05 -6.11 6.66
CA SER A 102 0.66 -5.70 6.47
C SER A 102 -0.31 -6.82 6.83
N SER A 103 -0.02 -8.05 6.41
CA SER A 103 -0.83 -9.23 6.73
C SER A 103 -0.82 -9.55 8.22
N ILE A 104 0.34 -9.47 8.89
CA ILE A 104 0.45 -9.62 10.34
C ILE A 104 -0.38 -8.55 11.06
N LYS A 105 -0.32 -7.29 10.61
CA LYS A 105 -1.16 -6.21 11.18
C LYS A 105 -2.65 -6.52 11.02
N MET A 106 -3.06 -6.97 9.83
CA MET A 106 -4.45 -7.36 9.56
C MET A 106 -4.89 -8.52 10.46
N LEU A 107 -4.12 -9.62 10.49
CA LEU A 107 -4.42 -10.82 11.28
C LEU A 107 -4.41 -10.55 12.79
N ARG A 108 -3.49 -9.72 13.28
CA ARG A 108 -3.49 -9.27 14.69
C ARG A 108 -4.69 -8.35 14.99
N GLY A 109 -5.09 -7.52 14.03
CA GLY A 109 -6.27 -6.64 14.15
C GLY A 109 -7.59 -7.40 14.19
N VAL A 110 -7.70 -8.51 13.46
CA VAL A 110 -8.95 -9.30 13.39
C VAL A 110 -9.23 -10.08 14.69
N GLY A 111 -8.20 -10.45 15.47
CA GLY A 111 -8.37 -11.30 16.67
C GLY A 111 -8.19 -10.64 18.05
N LYS A 112 -7.62 -9.43 18.15
CA LYS A 112 -7.32 -8.77 19.44
C LYS A 112 -7.80 -7.34 19.59
N MET A 113 -8.41 -6.76 18.56
CA MET A 113 -8.98 -5.43 18.68
C MET A 113 -10.23 -5.48 19.56
N SER A 114 -10.28 -4.60 20.56
CA SER A 114 -11.55 -4.21 21.16
C SER A 114 -12.49 -3.71 20.07
N ASP A 115 -13.80 -3.81 20.28
CA ASP A 115 -14.76 -3.39 19.25
C ASP A 115 -14.59 -1.90 18.90
N SER A 116 -14.13 -1.08 19.86
CA SER A 116 -13.71 0.31 19.66
C SER A 116 -12.55 0.46 18.66
N GLU A 117 -11.53 -0.40 18.73
CA GLU A 117 -10.37 -0.35 17.81
C GLU A 117 -10.73 -0.81 16.40
N LYS A 118 -11.59 -1.84 16.26
CA LYS A 118 -12.13 -2.26 14.96
C LYS A 118 -12.87 -1.11 14.29
N PHE A 119 -13.72 -0.43 15.07
CA PHE A 119 -14.52 0.67 14.60
C PHE A 119 -13.69 1.90 14.21
N ASN A 120 -12.67 2.23 15.00
CA ASN A 120 -11.72 3.29 14.65
C ASN A 120 -10.95 2.98 13.37
N SER A 121 -10.56 1.72 13.14
CA SER A 121 -9.93 1.29 11.90
C SER A 121 -10.86 1.45 10.69
N LEU A 122 -12.14 1.10 10.83
CA LEU A 122 -13.13 1.26 9.75
C LEU A 122 -13.36 2.73 9.39
N LYS A 123 -13.47 3.63 10.39
CA LYS A 123 -13.55 5.08 10.14
C LYS A 123 -12.33 5.59 9.39
N ALA A 124 -11.13 5.17 9.80
CA ALA A 124 -9.88 5.59 9.15
C ALA A 124 -9.82 5.10 7.69
N GLN A 125 -10.29 3.88 7.42
CA GLN A 125 -10.38 3.35 6.07
C GLN A 125 -11.37 4.15 5.21
N ARG A 126 -12.60 4.38 5.67
CA ARG A 126 -13.60 5.18 4.94
C ARG A 126 -13.11 6.60 4.66
N LEU A 127 -12.43 7.22 5.63
CA LEU A 127 -11.82 8.53 5.43
C LEU A 127 -10.74 8.50 4.35
N ALA A 128 -9.87 7.48 4.35
CA ALA A 128 -8.84 7.33 3.33
C ALA A 128 -9.42 7.12 1.92
N GLU A 129 -10.50 6.35 1.80
CA GLU A 129 -11.24 6.16 0.54
C GLU A 129 -11.84 7.49 0.05
N ASN A 130 -12.49 8.25 0.93
CA ASN A 130 -13.04 9.57 0.62
C ASN A 130 -11.94 10.57 0.22
N GLU A 131 -10.81 10.58 0.93
CA GLU A 131 -9.65 11.41 0.61
C GLU A 131 -9.03 11.10 -0.75
N SER A 132 -8.97 9.82 -1.11
CA SER A 132 -8.50 9.37 -2.42
C SER A 132 -9.41 9.85 -3.56
N GLN A 133 -10.73 9.80 -3.35
CA GLN A 133 -11.70 10.14 -4.39
C GLN A 133 -11.95 11.66 -4.51
N PHE A 134 -12.09 12.36 -3.39
CA PHE A 134 -12.60 13.75 -3.36
C PHE A 134 -11.66 14.73 -2.66
N GLY A 135 -10.57 14.27 -2.05
CA GLY A 135 -9.73 15.08 -1.16
C GLY A 135 -9.14 16.33 -1.81
N GLN A 136 -8.77 16.29 -3.10
CA GLN A 136 -8.25 17.47 -3.80
C GLN A 136 -9.36 18.49 -4.08
N GLU A 137 -10.51 18.02 -4.58
CA GLU A 137 -11.69 18.83 -4.90
C GLU A 137 -12.17 19.62 -3.68
N ILE A 138 -12.38 18.93 -2.54
CA ILE A 138 -12.92 19.58 -1.34
C ILE A 138 -11.96 20.59 -0.72
N ARG A 139 -10.64 20.40 -0.86
CA ARG A 139 -9.65 21.38 -0.37
C ARG A 139 -9.58 22.62 -1.24
N GLN A 140 -9.80 22.49 -2.55
CA GLN A 140 -9.90 23.64 -3.45
C GLN A 140 -11.18 24.44 -3.16
N LYS A 141 -12.29 23.76 -2.90
CA LYS A 141 -13.60 24.38 -2.69
C LYS A 141 -13.79 24.97 -1.28
N TYR A 142 -13.31 24.30 -0.24
CA TYR A 142 -13.59 24.65 1.16
C TYR A 142 -12.34 24.99 1.99
N GLY A 143 -11.15 24.82 1.43
CA GLY A 143 -9.89 25.10 2.11
C GLY A 143 -9.35 23.94 2.95
N LYS A 144 -8.01 23.92 3.11
CA LYS A 144 -7.30 22.83 3.79
C LYS A 144 -7.69 22.67 5.26
N GLU A 145 -7.82 23.77 5.99
CA GLU A 145 -8.13 23.73 7.43
C GLU A 145 -9.57 23.26 7.70
N THR A 146 -10.54 23.70 6.90
CA THR A 146 -11.94 23.24 7.00
C THR A 146 -12.03 21.72 6.85
N VAL A 147 -11.39 21.18 5.81
CA VAL A 147 -11.35 19.73 5.55
C VAL A 147 -10.65 18.99 6.70
N LYS A 148 -9.54 19.52 7.19
CA LYS A 148 -8.81 18.94 8.33
C LYS A 148 -9.67 18.87 9.59
N VAL A 149 -10.36 19.96 9.95
CA VAL A 149 -11.25 20.01 11.12
C VAL A 149 -12.41 19.02 10.96
N ALA A 150 -13.03 18.95 9.78
CA ALA A 150 -14.09 17.99 9.49
C ALA A 150 -13.61 16.53 9.63
N ASN A 151 -12.45 16.19 9.05
CA ASN A 151 -11.86 14.85 9.14
C ASN A 151 -11.51 14.46 10.59
N GLN A 152 -10.96 15.40 11.36
CA GLN A 152 -10.65 15.18 12.77
C GLN A 152 -11.91 14.93 13.59
N HIS A 153 -12.98 15.70 13.34
CA HIS A 153 -14.28 15.49 13.98
C HIS A 153 -14.85 14.11 13.65
N TYR A 154 -14.86 13.72 12.37
CA TYR A 154 -15.33 12.39 11.94
C TYR A 154 -14.58 11.25 12.64
N LEU A 155 -13.25 11.35 12.73
CA LEU A 155 -12.44 10.35 13.43
C LEU A 155 -12.72 10.31 14.95
N ALA A 156 -13.13 11.42 15.54
CA ALA A 156 -13.45 11.52 16.97
C ALA A 156 -14.87 11.01 17.33
N LEU A 157 -15.75 10.75 16.37
CA LEU A 157 -17.10 10.27 16.64
C LEU A 157 -17.09 8.91 17.36
N SER A 158 -17.90 8.77 18.40
CA SER A 158 -18.10 7.50 19.08
C SER A 158 -18.96 6.53 18.27
N GLU A 159 -18.94 5.25 18.64
CA GLU A 159 -19.81 4.24 18.05
C GLU A 159 -21.29 4.59 18.18
N ALA A 160 -21.72 5.01 19.38
CA ALA A 160 -23.11 5.40 19.62
C ALA A 160 -23.53 6.61 18.77
N GLN A 161 -22.62 7.57 18.54
CA GLN A 161 -22.90 8.72 17.67
C GLN A 161 -23.09 8.29 16.21
N LEU A 162 -22.23 7.41 15.69
CA LEU A 162 -22.37 6.91 14.32
C LEU A 162 -23.60 6.01 14.15
N GLN A 163 -23.90 5.12 15.10
CA GLN A 163 -25.14 4.35 15.07
C GLN A 163 -26.38 5.25 15.09
N ARG A 164 -26.35 6.34 15.87
CA ARG A 164 -27.43 7.33 15.88
C ARG A 164 -27.53 8.07 14.55
N ALA A 165 -26.41 8.44 13.94
CA ALA A 165 -26.39 9.07 12.62
C ALA A 165 -26.96 8.13 11.55
N ASP A 166 -26.54 6.85 11.51
CA ASP A 166 -27.07 5.85 10.58
C ASP A 166 -28.58 5.63 10.78
N ALA A 167 -29.05 5.62 12.03
CA ALA A 167 -30.48 5.51 12.33
C ALA A 167 -31.26 6.74 11.84
N LEU A 168 -30.74 7.95 12.06
CA LEU A 168 -31.34 9.20 11.59
C LEU A 168 -31.37 9.28 10.05
N GLU A 169 -30.34 8.78 9.36
CA GLU A 169 -30.33 8.74 7.90
C GLU A 169 -31.40 7.78 7.36
N LYS A 170 -31.56 6.59 7.96
CA LYS A 170 -32.63 5.64 7.59
C LYS A 170 -34.02 6.21 7.87
N GLU A 171 -34.19 6.87 9.02
CA GLU A 171 -35.42 7.59 9.37
C GLU A 171 -35.73 8.67 8.34
N LEU A 172 -34.73 9.48 7.97
CA LEU A 172 -34.85 10.51 6.95
C LEU A 172 -35.29 9.94 5.59
N GLY A 173 -34.72 8.82 5.15
CA GLY A 173 -35.15 8.13 3.93
C GLY A 173 -36.62 7.70 3.97
N THR A 174 -37.08 7.22 5.12
CA THR A 174 -38.48 6.81 5.32
C THR A 174 -39.41 8.02 5.29
N LEU A 175 -39.07 9.08 6.02
CA LEU A 175 -39.83 10.32 6.05
C LEU A 175 -39.89 11.01 4.68
N LEU A 176 -38.79 10.99 3.92
CA LEU A 176 -38.76 11.52 2.56
C LEU A 176 -39.70 10.73 1.66
N ARG A 177 -39.65 9.39 1.70
CA ARG A 177 -40.57 8.54 0.94
C ARG A 177 -42.03 8.81 1.29
N GLU A 178 -42.35 8.95 2.57
CA GLU A 178 -43.69 9.30 3.02
C GLU A 178 -44.12 10.70 2.54
N ALA A 179 -43.25 11.69 2.61
CA ALA A 179 -43.57 13.04 2.15
C ALA A 179 -43.78 13.12 0.62
N MET A 180 -43.16 12.21 -0.15
CA MET A 180 -43.39 12.09 -1.59
C MET A 180 -44.79 11.56 -1.94
N THR A 181 -45.44 10.81 -1.04
CA THR A 181 -46.82 10.35 -1.22
C THR A 181 -47.83 11.30 -0.57
N GLN A 182 -47.51 11.79 0.63
CA GLN A 182 -48.37 12.67 1.42
C GLN A 182 -47.55 13.80 2.06
N ASN A 183 -47.55 14.95 1.39
CA ASN A 183 -46.70 16.09 1.74
C ASN A 183 -47.28 16.95 2.88
N SER A 184 -47.38 16.39 4.08
CA SER A 184 -47.92 17.07 5.26
C SER A 184 -46.88 17.95 5.97
N ASP A 185 -47.31 19.02 6.63
CA ASP A 185 -46.41 19.89 7.41
C ASP A 185 -45.75 19.15 8.58
N THR A 186 -46.43 18.15 9.16
CA THR A 186 -45.88 17.26 10.19
C THR A 186 -44.70 16.47 9.66
N THR A 187 -44.83 15.86 8.48
CA THR A 187 -43.74 15.08 7.86
C THR A 187 -42.56 15.98 7.49
N LYS A 188 -42.81 17.18 6.95
CA LYS A 188 -41.75 18.17 6.67
C LYS A 188 -41.00 18.59 7.93
N ALA A 189 -41.72 18.81 9.04
CA ALA A 189 -41.09 19.14 10.32
C ALA A 189 -40.22 18.00 10.86
N ALA A 190 -40.66 16.74 10.69
CA ALA A 190 -39.89 15.56 11.05
C ALA A 190 -38.62 15.41 10.18
N ILE A 191 -38.74 15.59 8.86
CA ILE A 191 -37.60 15.60 7.91
C ILE A 191 -36.54 16.60 8.35
N PHE A 192 -36.95 17.85 8.61
CA PHE A 192 -36.03 18.89 9.05
C PHE A 192 -35.33 18.52 10.36
N THR A 193 -36.08 18.01 11.33
CA THR A 193 -35.56 17.66 12.65
C THR A 193 -34.55 16.50 12.54
N ALA A 194 -34.91 15.43 11.82
CA ALA A 194 -34.02 14.29 11.62
C ALA A 194 -32.70 14.71 10.95
N HIS A 195 -32.78 15.51 9.88
CA HIS A 195 -31.59 15.99 9.19
C HIS A 195 -30.75 16.97 10.04
N GLN A 196 -31.39 17.85 10.81
CA GLN A 196 -30.71 18.73 11.75
C GLN A 196 -29.94 17.93 12.82
N GLU A 197 -30.56 16.94 13.43
CA GLU A 197 -29.91 16.09 14.44
C GLU A 197 -28.76 15.28 13.83
N TRP A 198 -28.93 14.80 12.59
CA TRP A 198 -27.88 14.12 11.85
C TRP A 198 -26.67 15.05 11.63
N LEU A 199 -26.90 16.28 11.18
CA LEU A 199 -25.83 17.26 10.99
C LEU A 199 -25.13 17.63 12.30
N LYS A 200 -25.86 17.82 13.40
CA LYS A 200 -25.26 18.10 14.71
C LYS A 200 -24.29 17.00 15.15
N ILE A 201 -24.55 15.75 14.76
CA ILE A 201 -23.59 14.65 14.96
C ILE A 201 -22.43 14.77 13.98
N MET A 202 -22.72 14.84 12.67
CA MET A 202 -21.71 14.70 11.62
C MET A 202 -20.74 15.88 11.51
N VAL A 203 -21.15 17.09 11.90
CA VAL A 203 -20.32 18.30 11.82
C VAL A 203 -20.05 18.94 13.17
N GLY A 204 -20.71 18.45 14.23
CA GLY A 204 -20.46 18.86 15.60
C GLY A 204 -20.64 20.37 15.82
N LYS A 205 -19.61 21.00 16.41
CA LYS A 205 -19.61 22.44 16.73
C LYS A 205 -19.69 23.35 15.50
N GLN A 206 -19.50 22.82 14.29
CA GLN A 206 -19.64 23.60 13.05
C GLN A 206 -21.10 23.78 12.65
N TYR A 207 -22.02 23.04 13.27
CA TYR A 207 -23.44 23.18 12.98
C TYR A 207 -23.95 24.59 13.34
N SER A 208 -24.63 25.21 12.39
CA SER A 208 -25.42 26.43 12.60
C SER A 208 -26.62 26.43 11.63
N PRO A 209 -27.67 27.23 11.88
CA PRO A 209 -28.74 27.43 10.92
C PRO A 209 -28.24 27.87 9.54
N ALA A 210 -27.28 28.80 9.50
CA ALA A 210 -26.65 29.25 8.26
C ALA A 210 -25.88 28.13 7.55
N TYR A 211 -25.15 27.29 8.29
CA TYR A 211 -24.48 26.11 7.74
C TYR A 211 -25.48 25.14 7.10
N HIS A 212 -26.58 24.86 7.79
CA HIS A 212 -27.65 23.97 7.31
C HIS A 212 -28.31 24.52 6.04
N GLN A 213 -28.57 25.83 5.98
CA GLN A 213 -29.11 26.50 4.81
C GLN A 213 -28.15 26.45 3.61
N ASN A 214 -26.86 26.71 3.82
CA ASN A 214 -25.83 26.65 2.77
C ASN A 214 -25.67 25.23 2.21
N LEU A 215 -25.79 24.20 3.05
CA LEU A 215 -25.80 22.80 2.61
C LEU A 215 -26.98 22.50 1.70
N ALA A 216 -28.19 22.96 2.04
CA ALA A 216 -29.36 22.74 1.19
C ALA A 216 -29.22 23.39 -0.20
N GLN A 217 -28.63 24.58 -0.28
CA GLN A 217 -28.31 25.21 -1.57
C GLN A 217 -27.27 24.40 -2.36
N MET A 218 -26.26 23.87 -1.68
CA MET A 218 -25.26 23.00 -2.31
C MET A 218 -25.88 21.69 -2.81
N TYR A 219 -26.79 21.07 -2.04
CA TYR A 219 -27.50 19.87 -2.47
C TYR A 219 -28.28 20.11 -3.75
N GLN A 220 -28.87 21.28 -3.96
CA GLN A 220 -29.54 21.63 -5.22
C GLN A 220 -28.56 21.79 -6.40
N ALA A 221 -27.33 22.21 -6.13
CA ALA A 221 -26.31 22.49 -7.14
C ALA A 221 -25.43 21.27 -7.51
N ASP A 222 -25.47 20.19 -6.73
CA ASP A 222 -24.61 19.02 -6.91
C ASP A 222 -25.46 17.74 -7.00
N GLU A 223 -25.53 17.19 -8.22
CA GLU A 223 -26.35 16.01 -8.53
C GLU A 223 -25.98 14.77 -7.69
N ARG A 224 -24.77 14.69 -7.16
CA ARG A 224 -24.36 13.56 -6.30
C ARG A 224 -25.21 13.50 -5.03
N PHE A 225 -25.50 14.66 -4.43
CA PHE A 225 -26.33 14.73 -3.23
C PHE A 225 -27.80 14.50 -3.53
N GLN A 226 -28.30 15.01 -4.67
CA GLN A 226 -29.65 14.69 -5.14
C GLN A 226 -29.83 13.18 -5.27
N LYS A 227 -28.89 12.53 -5.97
CA LYS A 227 -28.89 11.09 -6.19
C LYS A 227 -28.82 10.30 -4.88
N HIS A 228 -27.98 10.70 -3.92
CA HIS A 228 -27.89 10.05 -2.62
C HIS A 228 -29.23 9.97 -1.90
N TYR A 229 -29.94 11.10 -1.78
CA TYR A 229 -31.23 11.13 -1.10
C TYR A 229 -32.37 10.50 -1.91
N ASP A 230 -32.30 10.55 -3.24
CA ASP A 230 -33.22 9.82 -4.12
C ASP A 230 -33.10 8.31 -3.93
N GLU A 231 -31.86 7.78 -3.83
CA GLU A 231 -31.59 6.37 -3.55
C GLU A 231 -32.02 5.99 -2.14
N LEU A 232 -31.74 6.84 -1.15
CA LEU A 232 -32.12 6.62 0.25
C LEU A 232 -33.65 6.55 0.43
N ALA A 233 -34.41 7.42 -0.24
CA ALA A 233 -35.86 7.38 -0.25
C ALA A 233 -36.42 6.30 -1.19
N GLY A 234 -35.64 5.84 -2.17
CA GLY A 234 -36.09 4.93 -3.23
C GLY A 234 -36.99 5.59 -4.27
N GLN A 235 -36.96 6.92 -4.38
CA GLN A 235 -37.80 7.70 -5.29
C GLN A 235 -37.08 8.98 -5.74
N LYS A 236 -37.10 9.23 -7.05
CA LYS A 236 -36.49 10.43 -7.65
C LYS A 236 -37.18 11.72 -7.18
N GLY A 237 -36.40 12.75 -6.88
CA GLY A 237 -36.89 14.06 -6.40
C GLY A 237 -36.92 14.20 -4.88
N ALA A 238 -36.55 13.17 -4.12
CA ALA A 238 -36.46 13.23 -2.67
C ALA A 238 -35.33 14.17 -2.20
N GLY A 239 -34.20 14.21 -2.91
CA GLY A 239 -33.13 15.18 -2.62
C GLY A 239 -33.56 16.64 -2.80
N GLN A 240 -34.44 16.89 -3.78
CA GLN A 240 -34.98 18.22 -4.03
C GLN A 240 -35.95 18.60 -2.91
N LEU A 241 -36.86 17.69 -2.56
CA LEU A 241 -37.79 17.86 -1.44
C LEU A 241 -37.06 18.16 -0.13
N LEU A 242 -35.99 17.41 0.20
CA LEU A 242 -35.18 17.67 1.39
C LEU A 242 -34.66 19.10 1.40
N SER A 243 -34.10 19.55 0.29
CA SER A 243 -33.53 20.90 0.17
C SER A 243 -34.61 21.97 0.35
N GLU A 244 -35.78 21.79 -0.26
CA GLU A 244 -36.93 22.69 -0.13
C GLU A 244 -37.44 22.77 1.32
N VAL A 245 -37.55 21.63 2.02
CA VAL A 245 -37.95 21.57 3.43
C VAL A 245 -36.98 22.34 4.31
N ILE A 246 -35.67 22.15 4.11
CA ILE A 246 -34.63 22.85 4.88
C ILE A 246 -34.71 24.36 4.65
N LEU A 247 -34.78 24.79 3.38
CA LEU A 247 -34.84 26.20 3.02
C LEU A 247 -36.13 26.86 3.51
N ALA A 248 -37.28 26.17 3.46
CA ALA A 248 -38.54 26.71 3.95
C ALA A 248 -38.53 26.90 5.47
N LYS A 249 -37.87 26.02 6.22
CA LYS A 249 -37.81 26.08 7.69
C LYS A 249 -36.83 27.13 8.23
N LEU A 250 -35.79 27.45 7.45
CA LEU A 250 -34.70 28.37 7.81
C LEU A 250 -34.80 29.75 7.16
N ARG A 251 -35.89 30.01 6.43
CA ARG A 251 -36.24 31.34 5.90
C ARG A 251 -36.70 32.29 6.99
#